data_AF-A0A6J4MRC3-F1
#
_entry.id   AF-A0A6J4MRC3-F1
#
_cell.length_a   1.000
_cell.length_b   1.000
_cell.length_c   1.000
_cell.angle_alpha   90.00
_cell.angle_beta   90.00
_cell.angle_gamma   90.00
#
_symmetry.space_group_name_H-M   'P 1'
#
loop_
_entity.id
_entity.type
_entity.pdbx_description
1 polymer ?
#
loop_
_entity_poly.entity_id
_entity_poly.type
_entity_poly.pdbx_seq_one_letter_code
_entity_poly.pdbx_strand_id
1 'polypeptide(L)'
;MSERYADPEGRFDLVVPRGWAAAPDEDDGGVEVWREDGAGTLHLIAFETSPDEFPDPAEELYAFLDERSVELEEDEVEDVPLEDGSELALCEFVSEDEEDGESLFWMVGVATTPGVIAFATYFCPAGEEEKERDTVRLALTTLRLLDKE
;
A
#
# COMPACT_ATOMS: atom_id res chain seq x y z
N MET A 1 7.55 17.36 -12.64
CA MET A 1 7.31 16.07 -13.32
C MET A 1 7.16 15.05 -12.21
N SER A 2 6.23 14.12 -12.31
CA SER A 2 6.15 12.97 -11.40
C SER A 2 7.18 11.94 -11.90
N GLU A 3 7.99 11.39 -10.99
CA GLU A 3 9.02 10.41 -11.32
C GLU A 3 8.52 9.01 -11.00
N ARG A 4 8.99 7.99 -11.73
CA ARG A 4 8.62 6.60 -11.47
C ARG A 4 9.72 5.94 -10.66
N TYR A 5 9.38 5.39 -9.50
CA TYR A 5 10.24 4.51 -8.74
C TYR A 5 10.12 3.10 -9.32
N ALA A 6 11.25 2.46 -9.56
CA ALA A 6 11.31 1.06 -9.95
C ALA A 6 12.00 0.30 -8.83
N ASP A 7 11.35 -0.76 -8.36
CA ASP A 7 11.92 -1.67 -7.38
C ASP A 7 13.25 -2.24 -7.91
N PRO A 8 14.34 -2.19 -7.13
CA PRO A 8 15.65 -2.69 -7.56
C PRO A 8 15.65 -4.20 -7.84
N GLU A 9 14.71 -4.95 -7.27
CA GLU A 9 14.53 -6.39 -7.51
C GLU A 9 13.60 -6.70 -8.70
N GLY A 10 13.05 -5.65 -9.33
CA GLY A 10 12.24 -5.72 -10.53
C GLY A 10 10.85 -6.31 -10.30
N ARG A 11 10.28 -6.18 -9.09
CA ARG A 11 8.95 -6.72 -8.76
C ARG A 11 7.82 -5.74 -9.02
N PHE A 12 8.08 -4.44 -8.95
CA PHE A 12 7.07 -3.41 -9.17
C PHE A 12 7.65 -2.08 -9.64
N ASP A 13 6.76 -1.22 -10.13
CA ASP A 13 7.02 0.21 -10.28
C ASP A 13 5.82 1.06 -9.82
N LEU A 14 6.10 2.29 -9.39
CA LEU A 14 5.11 3.22 -8.82
C LEU A 14 5.43 4.66 -9.25
N VAL A 15 4.42 5.48 -9.54
CA VAL A 15 4.63 6.92 -9.74
C VAL A 15 4.71 7.63 -8.40
N VAL A 16 5.86 8.23 -8.11
CA VAL A 16 6.08 9.08 -6.93
C VAL A 16 5.37 10.41 -7.13
N PRO A 17 4.49 10.82 -6.20
CA PRO A 17 3.81 12.10 -6.30
C PRO A 17 4.77 13.28 -6.37
N ARG A 18 4.35 14.36 -7.04
CA ARG A 18 5.21 15.54 -7.19
C ARG A 18 5.49 16.18 -5.82
N GLY A 19 6.77 16.35 -5.50
CA GLY A 19 7.21 16.97 -4.25
C GLY A 19 7.31 15.98 -3.08
N TRP A 20 7.15 14.69 -3.36
CA TRP A 20 7.44 13.60 -2.44
C TRP A 20 8.82 13.03 -2.74
N ALA A 21 9.44 12.44 -1.74
CA ALA A 21 10.65 11.65 -1.83
C ALA A 21 10.30 10.16 -1.84
N ALA A 22 11.21 9.36 -2.37
CA ALA A 22 11.15 7.91 -2.29
C ALA A 22 12.54 7.36 -1.99
N ALA A 23 12.62 6.38 -1.09
CA ALA A 23 13.86 5.68 -0.75
C ALA A 23 13.58 4.20 -0.48
N PRO A 24 14.57 3.30 -0.69
CA PRO A 24 14.41 1.91 -0.31
C PRO A 24 14.16 1.78 1.19
N ASP A 25 13.19 0.94 1.55
CA ASP A 25 12.97 0.54 2.95
C ASP A 25 14.08 -0.46 3.35
N GLU A 26 14.97 -0.07 4.25
CA GLU A 26 16.14 -0.88 4.64
C GLU A 26 15.79 -2.00 5.63
N ASP A 27 14.65 -1.90 6.32
CA ASP A 27 14.27 -2.80 7.41
C ASP A 27 13.39 -3.95 6.90
N ASP A 28 12.33 -3.65 6.15
CA ASP A 28 11.36 -4.65 5.67
C ASP A 28 11.51 -4.94 4.16
N GLY A 29 12.35 -4.18 3.46
CA GLY A 29 12.52 -4.24 2.00
C GLY A 29 11.40 -3.50 1.27
N GLY A 30 11.66 -3.05 0.03
CA GLY A 30 10.68 -2.30 -0.76
C GLY A 30 11.00 -0.81 -0.88
N VAL A 31 10.00 0.06 -0.70
CA VAL A 31 10.13 1.52 -0.82
C VAL A 31 9.27 2.27 0.19
N GLU A 32 9.86 3.31 0.78
CA GLU A 32 9.18 4.35 1.54
C GLU A 32 8.96 5.57 0.65
N VAL A 33 7.74 6.11 0.65
CA VAL A 33 7.34 7.29 -0.13
C VAL A 33 6.69 8.30 0.82
N TRP A 34 7.30 9.47 0.97
CA TRP A 34 6.85 10.47 1.94
C TRP A 34 7.01 11.89 1.42
N ARG A 35 6.35 12.83 2.09
CA ARG A 35 6.56 14.27 1.91
C ARG A 35 7.34 14.80 3.11
N GLU A 36 8.33 15.67 2.89
CA GLU A 36 9.20 16.19 3.98
C GLU A 36 8.42 16.86 5.13
N ASP A 37 7.34 17.58 4.81
CA ASP A 37 6.41 18.18 5.78
C ASP A 37 5.07 17.40 5.84
N GLY A 38 5.11 16.11 5.48
CA GLY A 38 3.93 15.24 5.44
C GLY A 38 3.52 14.71 6.80
N ALA A 39 2.31 14.16 6.86
CA ALA A 39 1.74 13.59 8.08
C ALA A 39 2.07 12.11 8.26
N GLY A 40 2.41 11.43 7.16
CA GLY A 40 2.71 10.00 7.14
C GLY A 40 3.69 9.58 6.05
N THR A 41 3.92 8.27 6.01
CA THR A 41 4.76 7.61 5.02
C THR A 41 3.98 6.46 4.40
N LEU A 42 4.07 6.32 3.07
CA LEU A 42 3.59 5.15 2.35
C LEU A 42 4.74 4.16 2.23
N HIS A 43 4.58 2.98 2.83
CA HIS A 43 5.48 1.84 2.64
C HIS A 43 4.87 0.92 1.59
N LEU A 44 5.69 0.44 0.67
CA LEU A 44 5.29 -0.52 -0.36
C LEU A 44 6.34 -1.62 -0.44
N ILE A 45 5.90 -2.84 -0.16
CA ILE A 45 6.74 -4.04 -0.10
C ILE A 45 6.16 -5.07 -1.06
N ALA A 46 7.02 -5.78 -1.78
CA ALA A 46 6.59 -6.85 -2.68
C ALA A 46 7.38 -8.13 -2.43
N PHE A 47 6.68 -9.26 -2.56
CA PHE A 47 7.22 -10.60 -2.36
C PHE A 47 7.00 -11.43 -3.63
N GLU A 48 7.98 -12.27 -3.93
CA GLU A 48 7.84 -13.28 -4.98
C GLU A 48 6.96 -14.42 -4.46
N THR A 49 5.95 -14.81 -5.24
CA THR A 49 5.07 -15.95 -4.97
C THR A 49 5.25 -17.01 -6.03
N SER A 50 4.69 -18.22 -5.84
CA SER A 50 4.62 -19.18 -6.93
C SER A 50 3.66 -18.64 -8.01
N PRO A 51 3.96 -18.79 -9.32
CA PRO A 51 3.03 -18.37 -10.37
C PRO A 51 1.71 -19.16 -10.36
N ASP A 52 1.70 -20.34 -9.74
CA ASP A 52 0.50 -21.14 -9.48
C ASP A 52 -0.28 -20.68 -8.22
N GLU A 53 0.32 -19.81 -7.39
CA GLU A 53 -0.27 -19.21 -6.19
C GLU A 53 -0.61 -17.75 -6.50
N PHE A 54 -1.83 -17.56 -7.02
CA PHE A 54 -2.40 -16.26 -7.31
C PHE A 54 -3.58 -16.02 -6.35
N PRO A 55 -3.33 -15.61 -5.10
CA PRO A 55 -4.38 -15.39 -4.14
C PRO A 55 -5.20 -14.15 -4.52
N ASP A 56 -6.46 -14.15 -4.11
CA ASP A 56 -7.34 -13.00 -4.26
C ASP A 56 -6.82 -11.84 -3.38
N PRO A 57 -6.66 -10.62 -3.93
CA PRO A 57 -6.13 -9.50 -3.16
C PRO A 57 -6.94 -9.16 -1.90
N ALA A 58 -8.27 -9.31 -1.95
CA ALA A 58 -9.13 -9.01 -0.81
C ALA A 58 -8.98 -10.09 0.27
N GLU A 59 -8.92 -11.37 -0.11
CA GLU A 59 -8.64 -12.47 0.85
C GLU A 59 -7.31 -12.24 1.62
N GLU A 60 -6.25 -11.82 0.92
CA GLU A 60 -4.95 -11.53 1.53
C GLU A 60 -5.00 -10.28 2.42
N LEU A 61 -5.73 -9.24 2.00
CA LEU A 61 -5.95 -8.05 2.82
C LEU A 61 -6.68 -8.41 4.13
N TYR A 62 -7.75 -9.21 4.07
CA TYR A 62 -8.45 -9.66 5.27
C TYR A 62 -7.54 -10.49 6.19
N ALA A 63 -6.71 -11.38 5.62
CA ALA A 63 -5.75 -12.16 6.39
C ALA A 63 -4.71 -11.28 7.09
N PHE A 64 -4.20 -10.24 6.41
CA PHE A 64 -3.26 -9.27 6.97
C PHE A 64 -3.85 -8.48 8.15
N LEU A 65 -5.13 -8.14 8.07
CA LEU A 65 -5.86 -7.39 9.10
C LEU A 65 -6.24 -8.27 10.30
N ASP A 66 -6.65 -9.52 10.06
CA ASP A 66 -6.96 -10.50 11.13
C ASP A 66 -5.73 -10.75 12.01
N GLU A 67 -4.53 -10.88 11.41
CA GLU A 67 -3.28 -11.02 12.16
C GLU A 67 -3.01 -9.83 13.10
N ARG A 68 -3.52 -8.65 12.74
CA ARG A 68 -3.42 -7.40 13.50
C ARG A 68 -4.62 -7.15 14.41
N SER A 69 -5.54 -8.11 14.50
CA SER A 69 -6.80 -7.99 15.25
C SER A 69 -7.65 -6.78 14.82
N VAL A 70 -7.61 -6.43 13.52
CA VAL A 70 -8.45 -5.41 12.92
C VAL A 70 -9.66 -6.09 12.28
N GLU A 71 -10.85 -5.82 12.82
CA GLU A 71 -12.12 -6.33 12.27
C GLU A 71 -12.74 -5.25 11.38
N LEU A 72 -12.80 -5.49 10.07
CA LEU A 72 -13.53 -4.65 9.11
C LEU A 72 -14.90 -5.25 8.79
N GLU A 73 -15.86 -4.39 8.44
CA GLU A 73 -17.09 -4.83 7.79
C GLU A 73 -16.80 -5.21 6.32
N GLU A 74 -17.53 -6.20 5.78
CA GLU A 74 -17.28 -6.77 4.43
C GLU A 74 -17.36 -5.73 3.28
N ASP A 75 -17.99 -4.56 3.51
CA ASP A 75 -18.16 -3.48 2.53
C ASP A 75 -17.05 -2.40 2.63
N GLU A 76 -16.09 -2.56 3.54
CA GLU A 76 -15.00 -1.59 3.77
C GLU A 76 -13.75 -1.83 2.90
N VAL A 77 -13.70 -2.98 2.22
CA VAL A 77 -12.68 -3.29 1.21
C VAL A 77 -13.20 -2.90 -0.16
N GLU A 78 -12.43 -2.08 -0.86
CA GLU A 78 -12.73 -1.59 -2.19
C GLU A 78 -11.77 -2.19 -3.23
N ASP A 79 -12.32 -2.69 -4.33
CA ASP A 79 -11.54 -3.13 -5.50
C ASP A 79 -11.15 -1.93 -6.37
N VAL A 80 -9.85 -1.63 -6.43
CA VAL A 80 -9.29 -0.55 -7.23
C VAL A 80 -8.62 -1.11 -8.49
N PRO A 81 -9.13 -0.81 -9.70
CA PRO A 81 -8.49 -1.28 -10.93
C PRO A 81 -7.17 -0.54 -11.19
N LEU A 82 -6.12 -1.30 -11.49
CA LEU A 82 -4.80 -0.78 -11.83
C LEU A 82 -4.62 -0.64 -13.35
N GLU A 83 -3.66 0.18 -13.78
CA GLU A 83 -3.42 0.47 -15.20
C GLU A 83 -3.04 -0.76 -16.03
N ASP A 84 -2.42 -1.77 -15.40
CA ASP A 84 -1.98 -3.01 -16.07
C ASP A 84 -3.11 -4.05 -16.19
N GLY A 85 -4.27 -3.77 -15.59
CA GLY A 85 -5.44 -4.67 -15.58
C GLY A 85 -5.49 -5.60 -14.38
N SER A 86 -4.51 -5.55 -13.47
CA SER A 86 -4.59 -6.12 -12.13
C SER A 86 -5.50 -5.28 -11.22
N GLU A 87 -5.82 -5.82 -10.05
CA GLU A 87 -6.69 -5.19 -9.05
C GLU A 87 -5.93 -5.03 -7.73
N LEU A 88 -6.22 -3.92 -7.04
CA LEU A 88 -5.72 -3.59 -5.72
C LEU A 88 -6.92 -3.61 -4.77
N ALA A 89 -6.96 -4.52 -3.81
CA ALA A 89 -7.89 -4.42 -2.70
C ALA A 89 -7.37 -3.35 -1.74
N LEU A 90 -8.20 -2.36 -1.42
CA LEU A 90 -7.84 -1.24 -0.57
C LEU A 90 -8.85 -1.07 0.56
N CYS A 91 -8.38 -0.88 1.79
CA CYS A 91 -9.22 -0.45 2.90
C CYS A 91 -8.61 0.74 3.62
N GLU A 92 -9.46 1.44 4.36
CA GLU A 92 -9.10 2.57 5.19
C GLU A 92 -9.79 2.43 6.54
N PHE A 93 -9.06 2.60 7.63
CA PHE A 93 -9.63 2.50 8.98
C PHE A 93 -8.87 3.38 9.97
N VAL A 94 -9.46 3.60 11.13
CA VAL A 94 -8.82 4.33 12.24
C VAL A 94 -8.62 3.36 13.39
N SER A 95 -7.39 3.25 13.89
CA SER A 95 -7.07 2.52 15.10
C SER A 95 -6.84 3.49 16.25
N GLU A 96 -7.39 3.21 17.43
CA GLU A 96 -7.10 3.96 18.65
C GLU A 96 -5.94 3.27 19.39
N ASP A 97 -4.86 4.00 19.67
CA ASP A 97 -3.83 3.50 20.58
C ASP A 97 -4.31 3.70 22.03
N GLU A 98 -4.60 2.59 22.71
CA GLU A 98 -5.20 2.60 24.05
C GLU A 98 -4.27 3.21 25.12
N GLU A 99 -2.96 3.32 24.87
CA GLU A 99 -1.98 3.79 25.85
C GLU A 99 -1.78 5.31 25.81
N ASP A 100 -1.67 5.91 24.62
CA ASP A 100 -1.42 7.37 24.46
C ASP A 100 -2.67 8.17 24.08
N GLY A 101 -3.78 7.51 23.74
CA GLY A 101 -5.04 8.16 23.33
C GLY A 101 -4.94 8.89 21.99
N GLU A 102 -3.90 8.59 21.21
CA GLU A 102 -3.69 9.07 19.85
C GLU A 102 -4.30 8.05 18.89
N SER A 103 -5.18 8.52 18.00
CA SER A 103 -5.75 7.68 16.94
C SER A 103 -4.87 7.78 15.70
N LEU A 104 -4.66 6.66 15.02
CA LEU A 104 -3.94 6.58 13.75
C LEU A 104 -4.92 6.24 12.64
N PHE A 105 -4.86 6.99 11.54
CA PHE A 105 -5.48 6.61 10.29
C PHE A 105 -4.56 5.66 9.54
N TRP A 106 -5.13 4.58 9.02
CA TRP A 106 -4.47 3.58 8.19
C TRP A 106 -5.15 3.47 6.84
N MET A 107 -4.33 3.33 5.80
CA MET A 107 -4.72 2.89 4.48
C MET A 107 -3.87 1.68 4.12
N VAL A 108 -4.52 0.56 3.83
CA VAL A 108 -3.83 -0.70 3.52
C VAL A 108 -4.30 -1.18 2.16
N GLY A 109 -3.36 -1.54 1.29
CA GLY A 109 -3.62 -2.04 -0.03
C GLY A 109 -2.89 -3.34 -0.30
N VAL A 110 -3.55 -4.29 -0.96
CA VAL A 110 -2.92 -5.52 -1.46
C VAL A 110 -3.20 -5.66 -2.94
N ALA A 111 -2.14 -5.90 -3.72
CA ALA A 111 -2.23 -6.20 -5.14
C ALA A 111 -1.51 -7.51 -5.42
N THR A 112 -2.07 -8.32 -6.30
CA THR A 112 -1.47 -9.58 -6.74
C THR A 112 -1.34 -9.61 -8.26
N THR A 113 -0.25 -10.21 -8.76
CA THR A 113 -0.11 -10.75 -10.13
C THR A 113 0.44 -12.16 -10.03
N PRO A 114 0.42 -12.99 -11.09
CA PRO A 114 1.15 -14.24 -11.08
C PRO A 114 2.62 -13.99 -10.67
N GLY A 115 3.08 -14.73 -9.67
CA GLY A 115 4.45 -14.65 -9.17
C GLY A 115 4.82 -13.46 -8.28
N VAL A 116 3.93 -12.48 -8.06
CA VAL A 116 4.20 -11.32 -7.20
C VAL A 116 2.97 -10.91 -6.39
N ILE A 117 3.16 -10.68 -5.09
CA ILE A 117 2.21 -9.99 -4.22
C ILE A 117 2.85 -8.72 -3.68
N ALA A 118 2.08 -7.63 -3.58
CA ALA A 118 2.54 -6.38 -2.99
C ALA A 118 1.57 -5.89 -1.90
N PHE A 119 2.16 -5.39 -0.82
CA PHE A 119 1.48 -4.78 0.31
C PHE A 119 1.86 -3.31 0.37
N ALA A 120 0.85 -2.45 0.38
CA ALA A 120 0.98 -1.02 0.57
C ALA A 120 0.38 -0.65 1.93
N THR A 121 1.14 0.06 2.77
CA THR A 121 0.65 0.58 4.04
C THR A 121 0.99 2.05 4.15
N TYR A 122 -0.03 2.87 4.36
CA TYR A 122 0.13 4.27 4.72
C TYR A 122 -0.54 4.50 6.07
N PHE A 123 0.14 5.22 6.95
CA PHE A 123 -0.44 5.63 8.22
C PHE A 123 0.00 7.04 8.61
N CYS A 124 -0.87 7.72 9.34
CA CYS A 124 -0.62 9.05 9.88
C CYS A 124 -1.52 9.30 11.11
N PRO A 125 -1.27 10.35 11.91
CA PRO A 125 -2.20 10.77 12.95
C PRO A 125 -3.60 11.02 12.38
N ALA A 126 -4.63 10.47 13.03
CA ALA A 126 -6.01 10.64 12.58
C ALA A 126 -6.42 12.12 12.61
N GLY A 127 -7.12 12.56 11.57
CA GLY A 127 -7.46 13.95 11.28
C GLY A 127 -6.45 14.67 10.39
N GLU A 128 -5.25 14.11 10.17
CA GLU A 128 -4.26 14.69 9.26
C GLU A 128 -4.29 14.05 7.86
N GLU A 129 -5.00 12.92 7.68
CA GLU A 129 -5.07 12.17 6.43
C GLU A 129 -5.66 12.98 5.28
N GLU A 130 -6.58 13.93 5.55
CA GLU A 130 -7.20 14.77 4.51
C GLU A 130 -6.17 15.55 3.67
N LYS A 131 -4.96 15.74 4.19
CA LYS A 131 -3.87 16.44 3.48
C LYS A 131 -3.25 15.60 2.37
N GLU A 132 -3.25 14.28 2.51
CA GLU A 132 -2.42 13.36 1.73
C GLU A 132 -3.19 12.16 1.16
N ARG A 133 -4.35 11.79 1.72
CA ARG A 133 -5.18 10.63 1.37
C ARG A 133 -5.40 10.48 -0.13
N ASP A 134 -5.94 11.51 -0.80
CA ASP A 134 -6.17 11.47 -2.25
C ASP A 134 -4.87 11.31 -3.06
N THR A 135 -3.77 11.88 -2.57
CA THR A 135 -2.47 11.81 -3.24
C THR A 135 -1.86 10.41 -3.11
N VAL A 136 -1.92 9.83 -1.91
CA VAL A 136 -1.48 8.46 -1.62
C VAL A 136 -2.30 7.47 -2.45
N ARG A 137 -3.63 7.60 -2.41
CA ARG A 137 -4.54 6.76 -3.18
C ARG A 137 -4.27 6.84 -4.68
N LEU A 138 -4.10 8.06 -5.21
CA LEU A 138 -3.73 8.24 -6.62
C LEU A 138 -2.38 7.58 -6.94
N ALA A 139 -1.38 7.69 -6.06
CA ALA A 139 -0.10 7.01 -6.24
C ALA A 139 -0.31 5.50 -6.37
N LEU A 140 -1.07 4.88 -5.45
CA LEU A 140 -1.37 3.45 -5.47
C LEU A 140 -2.04 2.98 -6.76
N THR A 141 -2.91 3.79 -7.36
CA THR A 141 -3.54 3.44 -8.66
C THR A 141 -2.54 3.34 -9.83
N THR A 142 -1.32 3.87 -9.66
CA THR A 142 -0.24 3.79 -10.66
C THR A 142 0.70 2.61 -10.46
N LEU A 143 0.47 1.82 -9.40
CA LEU A 143 1.23 0.61 -9.11
C LEU A 143 1.15 -0.35 -10.29
N ARG A 144 2.30 -0.87 -10.69
CA ARG A 144 2.40 -1.97 -11.63
C ARG A 144 3.26 -3.05 -11.01
N LEU A 145 2.70 -4.26 -10.94
CA LEU A 145 3.47 -5.44 -10.58
C LEU A 145 4.08 -6.02 -11.84
N LEU A 146 5.35 -6.38 -11.75
CA LEU A 146 6.14 -6.87 -12.87
C LEU A 146 6.27 -8.39 -12.71
N ASP A 147 5.56 -9.12 -13.57
CA ASP A 147 5.66 -10.57 -13.66
C ASP A 147 7.09 -10.97 -14.03
N LYS A 148 7.65 -11.95 -13.31
CA LYS A 148 8.94 -12.54 -13.64
C LYS A 148 8.72 -13.80 -14.48
N GLU A 149 8.75 -13.61 -15.81
CA GLU A 149 8.78 -14.69 -16.81
C GLU A 149 9.99 -15.64 -16.67
#